data_AF-A0AA37QSM7-F1
#
_entry.id   AF-A0AA37QSM7-F1
#
_cell.length_a   1.000
_cell.length_b   1.000
_cell.length_c   1.000
_cell.angle_alpha   90.00
_cell.angle_beta   90.00
_cell.angle_gamma   90.00
#
_symmetry.space_group_name_H-M   'P 1'
#
loop_
_entity.id
_entity.type
_entity.pdbx_description
1 polymer ?
#
loop_
_entity_poly.entity_id
_entity_poly.type
_entity_poly.pdbx_seq_one_letter_code
_entity_poly.pdbx_strand_id
1 'polypeptide(L)'
;MAMLALVMLVGALPARPAMASAALIAASGEAVGGLGACGNNKGKDLYNCVADVLDRLNSRIASINVPETHRALQAASEGLRAANSKTQAISALARCKAAISALIQRARAVGGDYAGVTAISGVLSRAIQLIQSKG
;
A
#
# COMPACT_ATOMS: atom_id res chain seq x y z
N MET A 1 -8.54 -58.06 20.17
CA MET A 1 -7.34 -57.50 19.51
C MET A 1 -7.70 -56.13 18.98
N ALA A 2 -6.93 -55.13 19.40
CA ALA A 2 -7.11 -53.72 19.12
C ALA A 2 -6.80 -53.39 17.65
N MET A 3 -7.50 -52.41 17.09
CA MET A 3 -6.84 -51.28 16.40
C MET A 3 -7.85 -50.16 16.12
N LEU A 4 -7.71 -49.09 16.91
CA LEU A 4 -8.11 -47.74 16.52
C LEU A 4 -7.24 -47.31 15.33
N ALA A 5 -7.84 -46.69 14.33
CA ALA A 5 -7.13 -45.81 13.41
C ALA A 5 -7.93 -44.52 13.22
N LEU A 6 -7.77 -43.64 14.21
CA LEU A 6 -8.18 -42.24 14.16
C LEU A 6 -7.19 -41.50 13.24
N VAL A 7 -7.52 -41.34 11.96
CA VAL A 7 -6.73 -40.49 11.06
C VAL A 7 -7.32 -39.09 11.09
N MET A 8 -6.73 -38.23 11.92
CA MET A 8 -6.95 -36.79 11.85
C MET A 8 -6.34 -36.25 10.55
N LEU A 9 -7.17 -36.06 9.53
CA LEU A 9 -6.86 -35.16 8.42
C LEU A 9 -7.03 -33.71 8.90
N VAL A 10 -6.03 -33.20 9.64
CA VAL A 10 -5.83 -31.75 9.73
C VAL A 10 -5.13 -31.35 8.44
N GLY A 11 -5.92 -31.13 7.40
CA GLY A 11 -5.46 -30.52 6.16
C GLY A 11 -4.85 -29.17 6.46
N ALA A 12 -3.55 -29.04 6.19
CA ALA A 12 -2.82 -27.79 6.29
C ALA A 12 -3.45 -26.75 5.33
N LEU A 13 -4.20 -25.81 5.90
CA LEU A 13 -4.68 -24.63 5.18
C LEU A 13 -3.50 -23.73 4.79
N PRO A 14 -3.52 -23.10 3.60
CA PRO A 14 -2.52 -22.09 3.24
C PRO A 14 -2.77 -20.82 4.05
N ALA A 15 -2.10 -20.65 5.18
CA ALA A 15 -2.19 -19.45 6.04
C ALA A 15 -1.56 -18.18 5.44
N ARG A 16 -1.02 -18.26 4.22
CA ARG A 16 -0.22 -17.20 3.59
C ARG A 16 -0.99 -15.93 3.14
N PRO A 17 -2.20 -15.99 2.55
CA PRO A 17 -2.85 -14.77 2.04
C PRO A 17 -3.34 -13.86 3.17
N ALA A 18 -3.86 -14.43 4.26
CA ALA A 18 -4.32 -13.66 5.42
C ALA A 18 -3.18 -12.91 6.13
N MET A 19 -2.00 -13.54 6.26
CA MET A 19 -0.81 -12.90 6.85
C MET A 19 -0.27 -11.77 5.99
N ALA A 20 -0.27 -11.92 4.66
CA ALA A 20 0.16 -10.88 3.73
C ALA A 20 -0.74 -9.63 3.83
N SER A 21 -2.06 -9.82 3.88
CA SER A 21 -3.02 -8.72 4.05
C SER A 21 -2.88 -8.01 5.39
N ALA A 22 -2.66 -8.75 6.49
CA ALA A 22 -2.42 -8.15 7.80
C ALA A 22 -1.16 -7.27 7.82
N ALA A 23 -0.07 -7.74 7.19
CA ALA A 23 1.17 -6.97 7.08
C ALA A 23 0.99 -5.70 6.23
N LEU A 24 0.27 -5.79 5.11
CA LEU A 24 -0.09 -4.64 4.27
C LEU A 24 -0.93 -3.60 5.04
N ILE A 25 -1.91 -4.06 5.83
CA ILE A 25 -2.75 -3.19 6.66
C ILE A 25 -1.92 -2.48 7.73
N ALA A 26 -1.05 -3.22 8.44
CA ALA A 26 -0.18 -2.66 9.46
C ALA A 26 0.77 -1.60 8.87
N ALA A 27 1.46 -1.93 7.76
CA ALA A 27 2.33 -1.00 7.06
C ALA A 27 1.57 0.25 6.57
N SER A 28 0.33 0.08 6.11
CA SER A 28 -0.52 1.20 5.70
C SER A 28 -0.91 2.09 6.89
N GLY A 29 -1.19 1.52 8.06
CA GLY A 29 -1.46 2.27 9.29
C GLY A 29 -0.27 3.14 9.71
N GLU A 30 0.94 2.58 9.66
CA GLU A 30 2.17 3.35 9.90
C GLU A 30 2.36 4.48 8.88
N ALA A 31 2.08 4.21 7.59
CA ALA A 31 2.15 5.22 6.56
C ALA A 31 1.15 6.37 6.79
N VAL A 32 -0.07 6.08 7.24
CA VAL A 32 -1.04 7.13 7.63
C VAL A 32 -0.50 8.00 8.77
N GLY A 33 0.13 7.38 9.79
CA GLY A 33 0.82 8.12 10.85
C GLY A 33 1.93 9.03 10.32
N GLY A 34 2.76 8.52 9.40
CA GLY A 34 3.81 9.28 8.73
C GLY A 34 3.27 10.46 7.91
N LEU A 35 2.16 10.26 7.18
CA LEU A 35 1.48 11.36 6.46
C LEU A 35 0.97 12.43 7.44
N GLY A 36 0.53 12.05 8.64
CA GLY A 36 0.17 12.98 9.70
C GLY A 36 1.34 13.90 10.07
N ALA A 37 2.54 13.35 10.23
CA ALA A 37 3.76 14.12 10.51
C ALA A 37 4.16 15.05 9.35
N CYS A 38 3.93 14.64 8.10
CA CYS A 38 4.15 15.50 6.92
C CYS A 38 3.25 16.74 6.89
N GLY A 39 2.17 16.77 7.67
CA GLY A 39 1.27 17.92 7.72
C GLY A 39 1.93 19.23 8.15
N ASN A 40 3.10 19.21 8.79
CA ASN A 40 3.81 20.43 9.15
C ASN A 40 4.59 21.06 7.97
N ASN A 41 4.76 20.32 6.88
CA ASN A 41 5.51 20.77 5.69
C ASN A 41 4.58 21.42 4.65
N LYS A 42 5.15 22.17 3.71
CA LYS A 42 4.45 22.81 2.58
C LYS A 42 5.25 22.70 1.28
N GLY A 43 4.59 22.90 0.15
CA GLY A 43 5.25 22.94 -1.16
C GLY A 43 6.13 21.71 -1.44
N LYS A 44 7.37 21.93 -1.89
CA LYS A 44 8.30 20.85 -2.24
C LYS A 44 8.66 19.95 -1.05
N ASP A 45 8.80 20.51 0.15
CA ASP A 45 9.12 19.76 1.36
C ASP A 45 7.98 18.81 1.74
N LEU A 46 6.73 19.23 1.51
CA LEU A 46 5.58 18.36 1.67
C LEU A 46 5.64 17.18 0.70
N TYR A 47 5.93 17.44 -0.58
CA TYR A 47 5.99 16.38 -1.59
C TYR A 47 7.11 15.38 -1.28
N ASN A 48 8.29 15.87 -0.85
CA ASN A 48 9.41 15.03 -0.44
C ASN A 48 9.06 14.20 0.80
N CYS A 49 8.43 14.80 1.82
CA CYS A 49 8.00 14.06 3.01
C CYS A 49 7.01 12.94 2.66
N VAL A 50 6.02 13.23 1.80
CA VAL A 50 5.08 12.22 1.31
C VAL A 50 5.82 11.12 0.54
N ALA A 51 6.79 11.47 -0.31
CA ALA A 51 7.62 10.49 -1.01
C ALA A 51 8.39 9.57 -0.06
N ASP A 52 8.97 10.12 1.02
CA ASP A 52 9.68 9.33 2.04
C ASP A 52 8.74 8.40 2.82
N VAL A 53 7.46 8.79 2.99
CA VAL A 53 6.45 7.91 3.59
C VAL A 53 6.09 6.77 2.63
N LEU A 54 5.92 7.06 1.34
CA LEU A 54 5.64 6.04 0.33
C LEU A 54 6.81 5.07 0.14
N ASP A 55 8.06 5.54 0.20
CA ASP A 55 9.22 4.67 0.16
C ASP A 55 9.31 3.76 1.38
N ARG A 56 9.07 4.29 2.58
CA ARG A 56 9.03 3.47 3.80
C ARG A 56 7.92 2.44 3.74
N LEU A 57 6.74 2.81 3.25
CA LEU A 57 5.66 1.86 2.99
C LEU A 57 6.13 0.78 2.01
N ASN A 58 6.75 1.18 0.91
CA ASN A 58 7.29 0.28 -0.11
C ASN A 58 8.31 -0.71 0.49
N SER A 59 9.28 -0.22 1.26
CA SER A 59 10.27 -1.06 1.95
C SER A 59 9.63 -2.04 2.95
N ARG A 60 8.61 -1.62 3.69
CA ARG A 60 7.91 -2.50 4.65
C ARG A 60 7.16 -3.64 3.98
N ILE A 61 6.67 -3.43 2.76
CA ILE A 61 5.96 -4.47 2.00
C ILE A 61 6.90 -5.25 1.06
N ALA A 62 8.23 -5.04 1.12
CA ALA A 62 9.22 -5.73 0.27
C ALA A 62 9.26 -7.24 0.45
N SER A 63 8.99 -7.73 1.66
CA SER A 63 8.87 -9.15 1.94
C SER A 63 7.57 -9.78 1.42
N ILE A 64 6.61 -8.95 0.97
CA ILE A 64 5.31 -9.37 0.47
C ILE A 64 5.38 -9.44 -1.06
N ASN A 65 4.98 -10.57 -1.64
CA ASN A 65 5.04 -10.80 -3.09
C ASN A 65 3.93 -10.02 -3.83
N VAL A 66 4.06 -8.69 -3.91
CA VAL A 66 3.14 -7.76 -4.59
C VAL A 66 3.90 -6.80 -5.53
N PRO A 67 4.59 -7.32 -6.57
CA PRO A 67 5.55 -6.55 -7.36
C PRO A 67 4.93 -5.35 -8.10
N GLU A 68 3.65 -5.42 -8.49
CA GLU A 68 2.97 -4.29 -9.12
C GLU A 68 2.66 -3.17 -8.13
N THR A 69 2.35 -3.53 -6.88
CA THR A 69 2.18 -2.54 -5.81
C THR A 69 3.50 -1.83 -5.54
N HIS A 70 4.60 -2.58 -5.53
CA HIS A 70 5.95 -2.03 -5.39
C HIS A 70 6.28 -0.99 -6.44
N ARG A 71 6.12 -1.38 -7.71
CA ARG A 71 6.38 -0.49 -8.84
C ARG A 71 5.52 0.77 -8.82
N ALA A 72 4.23 0.62 -8.47
CA ALA A 72 3.32 1.76 -8.39
C ALA A 72 3.74 2.76 -7.30
N LEU A 73 4.09 2.27 -6.10
CA LEU A 73 4.54 3.11 -4.99
C LEU A 73 5.87 3.79 -5.31
N GLN A 74 6.85 3.05 -5.84
CA GLN A 74 8.13 3.62 -6.21
C GLN A 74 7.99 4.73 -7.26
N ALA A 75 7.19 4.50 -8.32
CA ALA A 75 6.93 5.50 -9.34
C ALA A 75 6.22 6.75 -8.76
N ALA A 76 5.36 6.56 -7.75
CA ALA A 76 4.73 7.67 -7.05
C ALA A 76 5.75 8.50 -6.26
N SER A 77 6.63 7.85 -5.49
CA SER A 77 7.70 8.50 -4.74
C SER A 77 8.64 9.29 -5.65
N GLU A 78 9.10 8.68 -6.74
CA GLU A 78 9.94 9.34 -7.75
C GLU A 78 9.21 10.52 -8.39
N GLY A 79 7.94 10.34 -8.76
CA GLY A 79 7.10 11.41 -9.31
C GLY A 79 6.91 12.59 -8.35
N LEU A 80 6.74 12.33 -7.05
CA LEU A 80 6.67 13.38 -6.01
C LEU A 80 8.01 14.11 -5.83
N ARG A 81 9.13 13.39 -5.91
CA ARG A 81 10.47 14.00 -5.87
C ARG A 81 10.75 14.85 -7.09
N ALA A 82 10.24 14.47 -8.26
CA ALA A 82 10.34 15.28 -9.48
C ALA A 82 9.32 16.42 -9.56
N ALA A 83 8.24 16.37 -8.79
CA ALA A 83 7.17 17.36 -8.84
C ALA A 83 7.64 18.73 -8.34
N ASN A 84 7.42 19.75 -9.17
CA ASN A 84 7.66 21.16 -8.85
C ASN A 84 6.36 21.94 -8.64
N SER A 85 5.21 21.28 -8.74
CA SER A 85 3.90 21.87 -8.52
C SER A 85 2.92 20.87 -7.94
N LYS A 86 1.89 21.40 -7.30
CA LYS A 86 0.77 20.64 -6.72
C LYS A 86 0.13 19.70 -7.74
N THR A 87 -0.10 20.19 -8.95
CA THR A 87 -0.71 19.42 -10.03
C THR A 87 0.16 18.23 -10.44
N GLN A 88 1.48 18.41 -10.52
CA GLN A 88 2.42 17.32 -10.81
C GLN A 88 2.45 16.29 -9.68
N ALA A 89 2.45 16.75 -8.43
CA ALA A 89 2.43 15.86 -7.27
C ALA A 89 1.14 15.03 -7.20
N ILE A 90 -0.03 15.67 -7.39
CA ILE A 90 -1.33 14.98 -7.42
C ILE A 90 -1.41 14.02 -8.61
N SER A 91 -0.90 14.37 -9.79
CA SER A 91 -0.93 13.47 -10.95
C SER A 91 -0.07 12.23 -10.77
N ALA A 92 1.08 12.34 -10.07
CA ALA A 92 1.89 11.17 -9.68
C ALA A 92 1.10 10.23 -8.76
N LEU A 93 0.48 10.78 -7.70
CA LEU A 93 -0.34 10.00 -6.77
C LEU A 93 -1.58 9.39 -7.44
N ALA A 94 -2.23 10.13 -8.35
CA ALA A 94 -3.39 9.66 -9.09
C ALA A 94 -3.05 8.47 -10.00
N ARG A 95 -1.91 8.52 -10.70
CA ARG A 95 -1.41 7.38 -11.50
C ARG A 95 -1.15 6.15 -10.63
N CYS A 96 -0.53 6.34 -9.47
CA CYS A 96 -0.34 5.26 -8.50
C CYS A 96 -1.68 4.67 -8.04
N LYS A 97 -2.63 5.51 -7.64
CA LYS A 97 -3.96 5.07 -7.19
C LYS A 97 -4.73 4.32 -8.28
N ALA A 98 -4.62 4.74 -9.54
CA ALA A 98 -5.22 4.05 -10.67
C ALA A 98 -4.62 2.65 -10.86
N ALA A 99 -3.28 2.53 -10.80
CA ALA A 99 -2.60 1.24 -10.88
C ALA A 99 -3.04 0.30 -9.74
N ILE A 100 -3.07 0.78 -8.50
CA ILE A 100 -3.54 0.01 -7.34
C ILE A 100 -5.02 -0.39 -7.50
N SER A 101 -5.87 0.51 -7.99
CA SER A 101 -7.29 0.20 -8.24
C SER A 101 -7.46 -0.92 -9.28
N ALA A 102 -6.64 -0.92 -10.33
CA ALA A 102 -6.64 -2.00 -11.33
C ALA A 102 -6.21 -3.34 -10.70
N LEU A 103 -5.26 -3.35 -9.77
CA LEU A 103 -4.87 -4.55 -9.03
C LEU A 103 -6.01 -5.06 -8.15
N ILE A 104 -6.73 -4.17 -7.46
CA ILE A 104 -7.91 -4.53 -6.65
C ILE A 104 -8.99 -5.17 -7.54
N GLN A 105 -9.25 -4.59 -8.71
CA GLN A 105 -10.24 -5.15 -9.66
C GLN A 105 -9.83 -6.54 -10.15
N ARG A 106 -8.55 -6.76 -10.46
CA ARG A 106 -8.02 -8.07 -10.84
C ARG A 106 -8.14 -9.08 -9.70
N ALA A 107 -7.74 -8.70 -8.49
CA ALA A 107 -7.83 -9.54 -7.30
C ALA A 107 -9.28 -9.94 -7.00
N ARG A 108 -10.22 -9.01 -7.14
CA ARG A 108 -11.66 -9.28 -6.99
C ARG A 108 -12.16 -10.27 -8.05
N ALA A 109 -11.75 -10.11 -9.30
CA ALA A 109 -12.18 -10.99 -10.40
C ALA A 109 -11.72 -12.45 -10.18
N VAL A 110 -10.59 -12.67 -9.51
CA VAL A 110 -10.06 -14.01 -9.18
C VAL A 110 -10.44 -14.50 -7.78
N GLY A 111 -11.29 -13.77 -7.05
CA GLY A 111 -11.72 -14.12 -5.69
C GLY A 111 -10.61 -14.04 -4.63
N GLY A 112 -9.53 -13.31 -4.90
CA GLY A 112 -8.41 -13.13 -3.96
C GLY A 112 -8.70 -12.11 -2.86
N ASP A 113 -7.88 -12.14 -1.80
CA ASP A 113 -7.90 -11.11 -0.74
C ASP A 113 -7.21 -9.83 -1.23
N TYR A 114 -7.89 -8.70 -1.08
CA TYR A 114 -7.44 -7.37 -1.51
C TYR A 114 -7.56 -6.32 -0.39
N ALA A 115 -7.79 -6.74 0.86
CA ALA A 115 -7.92 -5.84 2.00
C ALA A 115 -6.65 -5.00 2.22
N GLY A 116 -5.48 -5.65 2.15
CA GLY A 116 -4.18 -4.97 2.26
C GLY A 116 -3.93 -3.93 1.16
N VAL A 117 -4.28 -4.26 -0.08
CA VAL A 117 -4.13 -3.35 -1.23
C VAL A 117 -5.13 -2.18 -1.16
N THR A 118 -6.31 -2.42 -0.59
CA THR A 118 -7.30 -1.36 -0.30
C THR A 118 -6.77 -0.38 0.74
N ALA A 119 -6.07 -0.86 1.78
CA ALA A 119 -5.46 0.00 2.78
C ALA A 119 -4.42 0.97 2.16
N ILE A 120 -3.61 0.49 1.21
CA ILE A 120 -2.67 1.34 0.44
C ILE A 120 -3.42 2.41 -0.36
N SER A 121 -4.54 2.06 -1.00
CA SER A 121 -5.38 3.05 -1.71
C SER A 121 -5.91 4.15 -0.77
N GLY A 122 -6.18 3.79 0.49
CA GLY A 122 -6.49 4.73 1.57
C GLY A 122 -5.34 5.69 1.88
N VAL A 123 -4.10 5.18 2.01
CA VAL A 123 -2.88 5.99 2.19
C VAL A 123 -2.72 7.00 1.04
N LEU A 124 -2.85 6.54 -0.21
CA LEU A 124 -2.72 7.41 -1.38
C LEU A 124 -3.79 8.51 -1.40
N SER A 125 -5.03 8.18 -1.03
CA SER A 125 -6.12 9.16 -0.93
C SER A 125 -5.84 10.21 0.14
N ARG A 126 -5.30 9.79 1.29
CA ARG A 126 -4.88 10.69 2.37
C ARG A 126 -3.73 11.61 1.93
N ALA A 127 -2.74 11.07 1.23
CA ALA A 127 -1.63 11.84 0.67
C ALA A 127 -2.13 12.89 -0.33
N ILE A 128 -3.06 12.53 -1.21
CA ILE A 128 -3.69 13.48 -2.14
C ILE A 128 -4.40 14.60 -1.37
N GLN A 129 -5.20 14.29 -0.35
CA GLN A 129 -5.87 15.32 0.46
C GLN A 129 -4.88 16.24 1.18
N LEU A 130 -3.76 15.69 1.65
CA LEU A 130 -2.73 16.48 2.31
C LEU A 130 -2.08 17.48 1.34
N ILE A 131 -1.72 17.01 0.14
CA ILE A 131 -1.17 17.87 -0.92
C ILE A 131 -2.23 18.86 -1.42
N GLN A 132 -3.51 18.47 -1.50
CA GLN A 132 -4.58 19.39 -1.87
C GLN A 132 -4.76 20.52 -0.86
N SER A 133 -4.61 20.25 0.43
CA SER A 133 -4.80 21.25 1.48
C SER A 133 -3.56 22.13 1.74
N LYS A 134 -2.34 21.63 1.46
CA LYS A 134 -1.08 22.30 1.87
C LYS A 134 -0.02 22.44 0.78
N GLY A 135 -0.23 21.78 -0.36
CA GLY A 135 0.67 21.76 -1.51
C GLY A 135 0.38 22.84 -2.52
#